data_AF-A0A1C5N800-F1
#
_entry.id   AF-A0A1C5N800-F1
#
_cell.length_a   1.000
_cell.length_b   1.000
_cell.length_c   1.000
_cell.angle_alpha   90.00
_cell.angle_beta   90.00
_cell.angle_gamma   90.00
#
_symmetry.space_group_name_H-M   'P 1'
#
loop_
_entity.id
_entity.type
_entity.pdbx_description
1 polymer ?
#
loop_
_entity_poly.entity_id
_entity_poly.type
_entity_poly.pdbx_seq_one_letter_code
_entity_poly.pdbx_strand_id
1 'polypeptide(L)' 'MKIINNYGGKRKLIKDVLVGQCFMYSDRLCMKVKSNTSDEYYNNKIVDFENNEINAIADSAEVLVINAKIVIE' A
#
# COMPACT_ATOMS: atom_id res chain seq x y z
N MET A 1 -14.54 -5.68 -7.15
CA MET A 1 -13.85 -5.03 -6.01
C MET A 1 -14.33 -3.58 -5.92
N LYS A 2 -14.82 -3.14 -4.76
CA LYS A 2 -15.24 -1.74 -4.54
C LYS A 2 -14.41 -1.12 -3.43
N ILE A 3 -13.84 0.06 -3.71
CA ILE A 3 -12.99 0.82 -2.77
C ILE A 3 -13.86 1.93 -2.17
N ILE A 4 -13.96 1.98 -0.84
CA ILE A 4 -14.62 3.07 -0.11
C ILE A 4 -13.52 3.84 0.63
N ASN A 5 -13.31 5.11 0.28
CA ASN A 5 -12.29 5.98 0.87
C ASN A 5 -12.94 7.21 1.51
N ASN A 6 -12.69 7.45 2.79
CA ASN A 6 -13.00 8.71 3.45
C ASN A 6 -11.73 9.57 3.48
N TYR A 7 -11.72 10.65 2.71
CA TYR A 7 -10.57 11.57 2.61
C TYR A 7 -10.26 12.20 3.98
N GLY A 8 -9.17 11.74 4.60
CA GLY A 8 -8.66 12.23 5.89
C GLY A 8 -7.35 11.57 6.33
N GLY A 9 -6.62 10.93 5.40
CA GLY A 9 -5.44 10.13 5.71
C GLY A 9 -4.25 10.97 6.20
N LYS A 10 -3.43 10.39 7.07
CA LYS A 10 -2.12 10.95 7.42
C LYS A 10 -1.06 10.39 6.46
N ARG A 11 -0.14 11.24 5.99
CA ARG A 11 1.05 10.77 5.27
C ARG A 11 1.98 10.05 6.24
N LYS A 12 2.56 8.94 5.78
CA LYS A 12 3.57 8.15 6.50
C LYS A 12 4.61 7.62 5.50
N LEU A 13 5.78 7.26 5.99
CA LEU A 13 6.72 6.46 5.21
C LEU A 13 6.17 5.04 5.07
N ILE A 14 6.36 4.42 3.92
CA ILE A 14 5.83 3.07 3.65
C ILE A 14 6.39 2.00 4.60
N LYS A 15 7.60 2.20 5.12
CA LYS A 15 8.17 1.34 6.17
C LYS A 15 7.31 1.31 7.44
N ASP A 16 6.59 2.41 7.74
CA ASP A 16 5.73 2.57 8.92
C ASP A 16 4.28 2.12 8.68
N VAL A 17 3.95 1.69 7.46
CA VAL A 17 2.65 1.06 7.14
C VAL A 17 2.70 -0.41 7.53
N LEU A 18 1.63 -0.91 8.15
CA LEU A 18 1.56 -2.31 8.54
C LEU A 18 1.16 -3.20 7.36
N VAL A 19 1.65 -4.45 7.34
CA VAL A 19 1.20 -5.46 6.38
C VAL A 19 -0.32 -5.61 6.49
N GLY A 20 -1.01 -5.67 5.34
CA GLY A 20 -2.46 -5.74 5.23
C GLY A 20 -3.16 -4.38 5.23
N GLN A 21 -2.46 -3.27 5.51
CA GLN A 21 -3.05 -1.93 5.41
C GLN A 21 -3.07 -1.44 3.96
N CYS A 22 -4.15 -0.75 3.62
CA CYS A 22 -4.31 -0.04 2.36
C CYS A 22 -3.83 1.41 2.48
N PHE A 23 -3.30 1.93 1.38
CA PHE A 23 -2.81 3.30 1.28
C PHE A 23 -2.89 3.76 -0.17
N MET A 24 -2.89 5.08 -0.38
CA MET A 24 -2.67 5.68 -1.69
C MET A 24 -1.18 5.95 -1.88
N TYR A 25 -0.63 5.53 -3.00
CA TYR A 25 0.69 5.93 -3.47
C TYR A 25 0.54 6.64 -4.81
N SER A 26 0.93 7.91 -4.87
CA SER A 26 0.52 8.82 -5.94
C SER A 26 -1.02 8.89 -6.03
N ASP A 27 -1.58 8.25 -7.02
CA ASP A 27 -2.99 8.18 -7.41
C ASP A 27 -3.54 6.75 -7.35
N ARG A 28 -2.70 5.78 -6.98
CA ARG A 28 -3.03 4.35 -7.02
C ARG A 28 -3.38 3.84 -5.64
N LEU A 29 -4.44 3.03 -5.56
CA LEU A 29 -4.73 2.29 -4.35
C LEU A 29 -3.82 1.06 -4.27
N CYS A 30 -3.10 0.97 -3.16
CA CYS A 30 -2.22 -0.16 -2.89
C CYS A 30 -2.50 -0.79 -1.52
N MET A 31 -2.11 -2.06 -1.35
CA MET A 31 -2.06 -2.73 -0.04
C MET A 31 -0.65 -3.26 0.22
N LYS A 32 -0.14 -3.07 1.44
CA LYS A 32 1.16 -3.62 1.83
C LYS A 32 1.02 -5.12 2.04
N VAL A 33 1.89 -5.90 1.44
CA VAL A 33 1.95 -7.35 1.65
C VAL A 33 3.31 -7.72 2.26
N LYS A 34 3.36 -8.88 2.89
CA LYS A 34 4.61 -9.40 3.46
C LYS A 34 5.60 -9.67 2.32
N SER A 35 6.80 -9.11 2.40
CA SER A 35 7.89 -9.51 1.51
C SER A 35 8.45 -10.86 1.94
N ASN A 36 8.70 -11.75 0.98
CA ASN A 36 9.37 -13.03 1.22
C ASN A 36 10.90 -12.94 1.04
N THR A 37 11.39 -11.79 0.58
CA THR A 37 12.81 -11.51 0.31
C THR A 37 13.25 -10.26 1.06
N SER A 38 14.39 -10.32 1.75
CA SER A 38 15.08 -9.13 2.25
C SER A 38 15.87 -8.53 1.09
N ASP A 39 15.23 -7.69 0.30
CA ASP A 39 15.90 -6.90 -0.71
C ASP A 39 16.29 -5.56 -0.09
N GLU A 40 17.60 -5.29 0.00
CA GLU A 40 18.17 -4.17 0.76
C GLU A 40 17.66 -2.79 0.29
N TYR A 41 17.08 -2.71 -0.91
CA TYR A 41 16.56 -1.46 -1.48
C TYR A 41 15.03 -1.36 -1.46
N TYR A 42 14.31 -2.49 -1.44
CA TYR A 42 12.84 -2.53 -1.59
C TYR A 42 12.18 -3.55 -0.67
N ASN A 43 12.29 -3.33 0.64
CA ASN A 43 11.69 -4.20 1.65
C ASN A 43 10.15 -4.26 1.62
N ASN A 44 9.48 -3.30 0.97
CA ASN A 44 8.03 -3.26 0.92
C ASN A 44 7.52 -3.83 -0.41
N LYS A 45 6.76 -4.91 -0.31
CA LYS A 45 5.93 -5.41 -1.41
C LYS A 45 4.52 -4.87 -1.27
N ILE A 46 3.93 -4.49 -2.39
CA ILE A 46 2.61 -3.90 -2.45
C ILE A 46 1.82 -4.53 -3.58
N VAL A 47 0.51 -4.64 -3.40
CA VAL A 47 -0.43 -4.95 -4.49
C VAL A 47 -0.99 -3.63 -4.99
N ASP A 48 -0.79 -3.31 -6.26
CA ASP A 48 -1.45 -2.23 -6.97
C ASP A 48 -2.78 -2.77 -7.51
N PHE A 49 -3.91 -2.26 -6.99
CA PHE A 49 -5.22 -2.77 -7.37
C PHE A 49 -5.71 -2.26 -8.72
N GLU A 50 -5.16 -1.15 -9.21
CA GLU A 50 -5.55 -0.60 -10.50
C GLU A 50 -4.91 -1.40 -11.64
N ASN A 51 -3.63 -1.70 -11.50
CA ASN A 51 -2.88 -2.48 -12.49
C ASN A 51 -2.94 -3.99 -12.25
N ASN A 52 -3.42 -4.43 -11.08
CA ASN A 52 -3.41 -5.82 -10.63
C ASN A 52 -2.00 -6.44 -10.64
N GLU A 53 -1.03 -5.67 -10.17
CA GLU A 53 0.39 -6.02 -10.18
C GLU A 53 0.99 -6.00 -8.76
N ILE A 54 2.03 -6.81 -8.55
CA ILE A 54 2.83 -6.78 -7.32
C ILE A 54 4.08 -5.95 -7.60
N ASN A 55 4.16 -4.80 -6.94
CA ASN A 55 5.27 -3.87 -7.08
C ASN A 55 6.10 -3.81 -5.79
N ALA A 56 7.32 -3.31 -5.93
CA ALA A 56 8.20 -3.03 -4.79
C ALA A 56 8.36 -1.51 -4.65
N ILE A 57 8.47 -1.03 -3.41
CA ILE A 57 8.58 0.40 -3.11
C ILE A 57 9.61 0.65 -2.01
N ALA A 58 10.42 1.68 -2.18
CA ALA A 58 11.50 2.02 -1.25
C ALA A 58 10.95 2.44 0.11
N ASP A 59 11.61 2.05 1.20
CA ASP A 59 11.21 2.36 2.59
C ASP A 59 10.99 3.87 2.84
N SER A 60 11.69 4.72 2.10
CA SER A 60 11.61 6.18 2.17
C SER A 60 10.42 6.80 1.43
N ALA A 61 9.62 6.02 0.71
CA ALA A 61 8.48 6.56 -0.02
C ALA A 61 7.37 7.02 0.94
N GLU A 62 6.86 8.23 0.72
CA GLU A 62 5.68 8.73 1.42
C GLU A 62 4.40 8.20 0.77
N VAL A 63 3.49 7.72 1.61
CA VAL A 63 2.17 7.21 1.21
C VAL A 63 1.09 7.79 2.11
N LEU A 64 -0.14 7.87 1.59
CA LEU A 64 -1.30 8.30 2.35
C LEU A 64 -2.02 7.06 2.88
N VAL A 65 -1.89 6.77 4.18
CA VAL A 65 -2.65 5.67 4.77
C VAL A 65 -4.12 6.04 4.79
N ILE A 66 -4.94 5.20 4.17
CA ILE A 66 -6.38 5.40 4.11
C ILE A 66 -7.08 4.31 4.91
N ASN A 67 -8.21 4.66 5.50
CA ASN A 67 -9.08 3.66 6.11
C ASN A 67 -9.95 3.03 5.01
N ALA A 68 -9.40 2.05 4.30
CA ALA A 68 -10.10 1.30 3.27
C ALA A 68 -10.27 -0.16 3.67
N LYS A 69 -11.42 -0.74 3.28
CA LYS A 69 -11.76 -2.15 3.43
C LYS A 69 -11.90 -2.78 2.06
N ILE A 70 -11.24 -3.91 1.83
CA ILE A 70 -11.44 -4.73 0.63
C ILE A 70 -12.62 -5.65 0.88
N VAL A 71 -13.61 -5.63 -0.03
CA VAL A 71 -14.75 -6.55 -0.03
C VAL A 71 -14.64 -7.43 -1.27
N ILE A 72 -14.60 -8.74 -1.06
CA ILE A 72 -14.64 -9.77 -2.10
C ILE A 72 -16.06 -10.36 -2.06
N GLU A 73 -16.73 -10.37 -3.20
CA GLU A 73 -18.05 -10.99 -3.40
C GLU A 73 -17.89 -12.35 -4.09
#